data_AF-A0A945ZA20-F1
#
_entry.id   AF-A0A945ZA20-F1
#
_cell.length_a   1.000
_cell.length_b   1.000
_cell.length_c   1.000
_cell.angle_alpha   90.00
_cell.angle_beta   90.00
_cell.angle_gamma   90.00
#
_symmetry.space_group_name_H-M   'P 1'
#
loop_
_entity.id
_entity.type
_entity.pdbx_description
1 polymer ?
#
loop_
_entity_poly.entity_id
_entity_poly.type
_entity_poly.pdbx_seq_one_letter_code
_entity_poly.pdbx_strand_id
1 'polypeptide(L)'
;MITDQINEDIKQAMLAKDKKKLDVLRAIKSALMLLATDKGADGKVSDEAAIAAMQKLVKQRNEAATIYRERSRADMAEEEEYQSGVIKSYLPAMMSEPK
;
A
#
# COMPACT_ATOMS: atom_id res chain seq x y z
N MET A 1 -7.07 10.90 -9.85
CA MET A 1 -7.21 10.43 -8.45
C MET A 1 -6.20 9.32 -8.22
N ILE A 2 -5.78 9.11 -6.97
CA ILE A 2 -4.83 8.05 -6.61
C ILE A 2 -5.37 6.66 -6.99
N THR A 3 -6.68 6.47 -6.86
CA THR A 3 -7.40 5.26 -7.30
C THR A 3 -7.19 4.93 -8.78
N ASP A 4 -7.18 5.93 -9.66
CA ASP A 4 -6.96 5.75 -11.10
C ASP A 4 -5.51 5.34 -11.38
N GLN A 5 -4.56 5.99 -10.69
CA GLN A 5 -3.14 5.69 -10.83
C GLN A 5 -2.82 4.24 -10.43
N ILE A 6 -3.39 3.77 -9.31
CA ILE A 6 -3.24 2.37 -8.87
C ILE A 6 -3.80 1.41 -9.92
N ASN A 7 -4.96 1.71 -10.53
CA ASN A 7 -5.53 0.87 -11.57
C ASN A 7 -4.65 0.80 -12.82
N GLU A 8 -4.03 1.91 -13.22
CA GLU A 8 -3.12 1.93 -14.35
C GLU A 8 -1.81 1.18 -14.04
N ASP A 9 -1.23 1.40 -12.87
CA ASP A 9 -0.01 0.71 -12.45
C ASP A 9 -0.21 -0.80 -12.29
N ILE A 10 -1.42 -1.27 -11.94
CA ILE A 10 -1.76 -2.69 -11.97
C ILE A 10 -1.63 -3.25 -13.38
N LYS A 11 -2.15 -2.55 -14.39
CA LYS A 11 -2.02 -2.98 -15.79
C LYS A 11 -0.56 -3.00 -16.21
N GLN A 12 0.19 -1.96 -15.86
CA GLN A 12 1.63 -1.87 -16.19
C GLN A 12 2.42 -3.00 -15.52
N ALA A 13 2.15 -3.31 -14.25
CA ALA A 13 2.77 -4.42 -13.55
C ALA A 13 2.41 -5.79 -14.17
N MET A 14 1.18 -5.96 -14.65
CA MET A 14 0.78 -7.16 -15.40
C MET A 14 1.56 -7.30 -16.72
N LEU A 15 1.70 -6.22 -17.48
CA LEU A 15 2.45 -6.20 -18.74
C LEU A 15 3.95 -6.45 -18.52
N ALA A 16 4.52 -5.84 -17.49
CA ALA A 16 5.92 -6.02 -17.08
C ALA A 16 6.19 -7.39 -16.42
N LYS A 17 5.15 -8.19 -16.15
CA LYS A 17 5.23 -9.44 -15.39
C LYS A 17 5.87 -9.27 -14.00
N ASP A 18 5.77 -8.09 -13.42
CA ASP A 18 6.26 -7.78 -12.08
C ASP A 18 5.26 -8.27 -11.04
N LYS A 19 5.36 -9.56 -10.70
CA LYS A 19 4.45 -10.21 -9.77
C LYS A 19 4.50 -9.57 -8.37
N LYS A 20 5.69 -9.19 -7.90
CA LYS A 20 5.86 -8.60 -6.57
C LYS A 20 5.14 -7.25 -6.48
N LYS A 21 5.36 -6.36 -7.45
CA LYS A 21 4.67 -5.07 -7.49
C LYS A 21 3.16 -5.24 -7.69
N LEU A 22 2.76 -6.16 -8.56
CA LEU A 22 1.35 -6.44 -8.84
C LEU A 22 0.58 -6.87 -7.59
N ASP A 23 1.16 -7.73 -6.76
CA ASP A 23 0.52 -8.20 -5.53
C ASP A 23 0.32 -7.05 -4.52
N VAL A 24 1.31 -6.15 -4.41
CA VAL A 24 1.18 -4.94 -3.58
C VAL A 24 0.07 -4.02 -4.09
N LEU A 25 0.04 -3.74 -5.39
CA LEU A 25 -0.95 -2.85 -5.98
C LEU A 25 -2.37 -3.40 -5.85
N ARG A 26 -2.53 -4.73 -5.93
CA ARG A 26 -3.82 -5.39 -5.66
C ARG A 26 -4.24 -5.27 -4.20
N ALA A 27 -3.31 -5.42 -3.26
CA ALA A 27 -3.61 -5.22 -1.84
C ALA A 27 -4.07 -3.77 -1.56
N ILE A 28 -3.40 -2.78 -2.16
CA ILE A 28 -3.83 -1.37 -2.11
C ILE A 28 -5.23 -1.22 -2.67
N LYS A 29 -5.49 -1.74 -3.88
CA LYS A 29 -6.81 -1.65 -4.53
C LYS A 29 -7.92 -2.26 -3.67
N SER A 30 -7.69 -3.40 -3.04
CA SER A 30 -8.65 -4.03 -2.13
C SER A 30 -8.95 -3.14 -0.91
N ALA A 31 -7.93 -2.50 -0.33
CA ALA A 31 -8.14 -1.56 0.78
C ALA A 31 -8.95 -0.33 0.36
N LEU A 32 -8.70 0.20 -0.84
CA LEU A 32 -9.48 1.32 -1.39
C LEU A 32 -10.93 0.90 -1.70
N MET A 33 -11.16 -0.31 -2.22
CA MET A 33 -12.51 -0.83 -2.42
C MET A 33 -13.28 -0.97 -1.10
N LEU A 34 -12.60 -1.41 -0.04
CA LEU A 34 -13.20 -1.48 1.29
C LEU A 34 -13.63 -0.09 1.78
N LEU A 35 -12.77 0.92 1.62
CA LEU A 35 -13.13 2.30 1.94
C LEU A 35 -14.32 2.81 1.12
N ALA A 36 -14.42 2.45 -0.16
CA ALA A 36 -15.56 2.82 -1.00
C ALA A 36 -16.89 2.23 -0.50
N THR A 37 -16.83 1.15 0.28
CA THR A 37 -18.00 0.50 0.88
C THR A 37 -18.37 1.03 2.27
N ASP A 38 -17.53 1.88 2.88
CA ASP A 38 -17.82 2.45 4.18
C ASP A 38 -19.03 3.38 4.12
N LYS A 39 -19.77 3.41 5.23
CA LYS A 39 -20.95 4.27 5.37
C LYS A 39 -20.54 5.73 5.20
N GLY A 40 -21.08 6.40 4.18
CA GLY A 40 -20.80 7.80 3.88
C GLY A 40 -19.74 8.02 2.78
N ALA A 41 -19.17 6.97 2.21
CA ALA A 41 -18.24 7.09 1.07
C ALA A 41 -18.97 7.27 -0.29
N ASP A 42 -20.26 6.93 -0.39
CA ASP A 42 -21.07 6.98 -1.62
C ASP A 42 -20.39 6.30 -2.83
N GLY A 43 -19.64 5.22 -2.58
CA GLY A 43 -18.91 4.48 -3.62
C GLY A 43 -17.69 5.21 -4.17
N LYS A 44 -17.27 6.33 -3.56
CA LYS A 44 -16.10 7.12 -3.96
C LYS A 44 -15.07 7.15 -2.84
N VAL A 45 -13.80 7.14 -3.24
CA VAL A 45 -12.67 7.30 -2.33
C VAL A 45 -11.99 8.60 -2.71
N SER A 46 -11.97 9.57 -1.79
CA SER A 46 -11.18 10.79 -1.98
C SER A 46 -9.69 10.47 -1.91
N ASP A 47 -8.86 11.30 -2.51
CA ASP A 47 -7.40 11.13 -2.44
C ASP A 47 -6.91 11.20 -0.97
N GLU A 48 -7.57 12.00 -0.12
CA GLU A 48 -7.30 12.07 1.33
C GLU A 48 -7.55 10.73 2.03
N ALA A 49 -8.71 10.11 1.77
CA ALA A 49 -9.03 8.80 2.33
C ALA A 49 -8.09 7.70 1.80
N ALA A 50 -7.72 7.78 0.52
CA ALA A 50 -6.75 6.87 -0.08
C ALA A 50 -5.37 7.00 0.58
N ILE A 51 -4.88 8.23 0.78
CA ILE A 51 -3.62 8.52 1.48
C ILE A 51 -3.66 7.96 2.91
N ALA A 52 -4.74 8.20 3.66
CA ALA A 52 -4.88 7.69 5.02
C ALA A 52 -4.85 6.16 5.08
N ALA A 53 -5.52 5.47 4.15
CA ALA A 53 -5.44 4.01 4.05
C ALA A 53 -4.02 3.53 3.70
N MET A 54 -3.34 4.17 2.75
CA MET A 54 -1.97 3.82 2.38
C MET A 54 -0.98 4.04 3.54
N GLN A 55 -1.12 5.11 4.31
CA GLN A 55 -0.35 5.34 5.54
C GLN A 55 -0.55 4.21 6.56
N LYS A 56 -1.80 3.80 6.77
CA LYS A 56 -2.13 2.67 7.66
C LYS A 56 -1.50 1.37 7.18
N LEU A 57 -1.56 1.08 5.87
CA LEU A 57 -0.92 -0.09 5.29
C LEU A 57 0.60 -0.05 5.49
N VAL A 58 1.26 1.07 5.21
CA VAL A 58 2.71 1.22 5.43
C VAL A 58 3.08 0.91 6.88
N LYS A 59 2.31 1.43 7.85
CA LYS A 59 2.53 1.16 9.27
C LYS A 59 2.42 -0.34 9.60
N GLN A 60 1.35 -1.00 9.15
CA GLN A 60 1.14 -2.44 9.37
C GLN A 60 2.28 -3.28 8.79
N ARG A 61 2.76 -2.93 7.58
CA ARG A 61 3.88 -3.62 6.93
C ARG A 61 5.19 -3.44 7.70
N ASN A 62 5.48 -2.25 8.19
CA ASN A 62 6.69 -2.00 8.99
C ASN A 62 6.65 -2.72 10.35
N GLU A 63 5.48 -2.76 10.99
CA GLU A 63 5.28 -3.53 12.23
C GLU A 63 5.47 -5.03 11.99
N ALA A 64 4.90 -5.58 10.92
CA ALA A 64 5.09 -6.97 10.52
C ALA A 64 6.57 -7.28 10.22
N ALA A 65 7.25 -6.41 9.47
CA ALA A 65 8.68 -6.55 9.18
C ALA A 65 9.51 -6.62 10.47
N THR A 66 9.19 -5.77 11.46
CA THR A 66 9.86 -5.76 12.77
C THR A 66 9.68 -7.09 13.49
N ILE A 67 8.44 -7.58 13.58
CA ILE A 67 8.11 -8.88 14.20
C ILE A 67 8.84 -10.03 13.48
N TYR A 68 8.91 -10.00 12.15
CA TYR A 68 9.62 -11.03 11.40
C TYR A 68 11.14 -10.98 11.65
N ARG A 69 11.74 -9.79 11.72
CA ARG A 69 13.16 -9.65 12.09
C ARG A 69 13.44 -10.18 13.49
N GLU A 70 12.60 -9.86 14.47
CA GLU A 70 12.71 -10.38 15.84
C GLU A 70 12.64 -11.91 15.91
N ARG A 71 11.87 -12.52 15.01
CA ARG A 71 11.74 -13.99 14.90
C ARG A 71 12.78 -14.64 13.99
N SER A 72 13.84 -13.91 13.60
CA SER A 72 14.87 -14.39 12.67
C SER A 72 14.32 -14.84 11.30
N ARG A 73 13.20 -14.24 10.85
CA ARG A 73 12.56 -14.46 9.54
C ARG A 73 12.86 -13.29 8.59
N ALA A 74 14.14 -13.11 8.26
CA ALA A 74 14.59 -12.00 7.43
C ALA A 74 13.96 -12.00 6.03
N ASP A 75 13.70 -13.19 5.47
CA ASP A 75 13.01 -13.39 4.20
C ASP A 75 11.63 -12.70 4.17
N MET A 76 10.84 -12.91 5.23
CA MET A 76 9.52 -12.32 5.36
C MET A 76 9.60 -10.82 5.68
N ALA A 77 10.58 -10.40 6.48
CA ALA A 77 10.77 -8.99 6.79
C ALA A 77 11.11 -8.16 5.53
N GLU A 78 12.00 -8.66 4.69
CA GLU A 78 12.37 -8.02 3.43
C GLU A 78 11.19 -7.92 2.47
N GLU A 79 10.31 -8.94 2.47
CA GLU A 79 9.07 -8.88 1.69
C GLU A 79 8.16 -7.75 2.19
N GLU A 80 7.89 -7.68 3.49
CA GLU A 80 7.06 -6.61 4.07
C GLU A 80 7.67 -5.20 3.85
N GLU A 81 9.00 -5.06 3.96
CA GLU A 81 9.73 -3.81 3.67
C GLU A 81 9.63 -3.41 2.20
N TYR A 82 9.71 -4.38 1.27
CA TYR A 82 9.48 -4.13 -0.15
C TYR A 82 8.05 -3.62 -0.38
N GLN A 83 7.04 -4.29 0.21
CA GLN A 83 5.65 -3.87 0.07
C GLN A 83 5.45 -2.45 0.61
N SER A 84 6.01 -2.14 1.79
CA SER A 84 5.90 -0.81 2.39
C SER A 84 6.58 0.26 1.53
N GLY A 85 7.72 -0.05 0.91
CA GLY A 85 8.42 0.84 -0.03
C GLY A 85 7.59 1.17 -1.27
N VAL A 86 6.94 0.17 -1.87
CA VAL A 86 6.04 0.38 -3.02
C VAL A 86 4.86 1.27 -2.62
N ILE A 87 4.22 1.02 -1.47
CA ILE A 87 3.09 1.84 -1.01
C ILE A 87 3.53 3.28 -0.73
N LYS A 88 4.70 3.49 -0.12
CA LYS A 88 5.27 4.82 0.15
C LYS A 88 5.46 5.66 -1.11
N SER A 89 5.71 5.04 -2.27
CA SER A 89 5.86 5.78 -3.53
C SER A 89 4.59 6.52 -3.99
N TYR A 90 3.43 6.14 -3.45
CA TYR A 90 2.13 6.79 -3.72
C TYR A 90 1.73 7.83 -2.67
N LEU A 91 2.51 7.94 -1.59
CA LEU A 91 2.30 8.95 -0.57
C LEU A 91 3.04 10.24 -0.96
N PRO A 92 2.47 11.43 -0.70
CA PRO A 92 3.18 12.68 -0.89
C PRO A 92 4.48 12.67 -0.06
N ALA A 93 5.54 13.26 -0.61
CA ALA A 93 6.89 13.27 -0.03
C ALA A 93 6.99 13.87 1.39
N MET A 94 5.91 14.45 1.91
CA MET A 94 5.79 14.86 3.30
C MET A 94 4.96 13.82 4.04
N MET A 95 5.64 12.92 4.76
CA MET A 95 5.48 12.66 6.20
C MET A 95 6.60 11.69 6.61
N SER A 96 7.85 12.10 6.40
CA SER A 96 8.87 11.75 7.39
C SER A 96 8.38 12.40 8.67
N GLU A 97 7.70 11.68 9.56
CA GLU A 97 7.52 12.12 10.94
C GLU A 97 8.91 12.54 11.45
N PRO A 98 9.17 13.83 11.70
CA PRO A 98 10.23 14.14 12.61
C PRO A 98 9.75 13.63 13.98
N LYS A 99 10.63 12.88 14.63
CA LYS A 99 10.51 12.47 16.04
C LYS A 99 9.95 13.55 16.94
#